data_AF-A0A173U0B8-F1
#
_entry.id   AF-A0A173U0B8-F1
#
_cell.length_a   1.000
_cell.length_b   1.000
_cell.length_c   1.000
_cell.angle_alpha   90.00
_cell.angle_beta   90.00
_cell.angle_gamma   90.00
#
_symmetry.space_group_name_H-M   'P 1'
#
loop_
_entity.id
_entity.type
_entity.pdbx_description
1 polymer ?
#
loop_
_entity_poly.entity_id
_entity_poly.type
_entity_poly.pdbx_seq_one_letter_code
_entity_poly.pdbx_strand_id
1 'polypeptide(L)'
;MLYMEKAKEKWCAALAVFVCGFMAHGYFFTNKISYHDDSCYYFGVGMTFGSGRWALGLIQKVMNKVGFLNYSSSWWNGGLCILLTAVCAVLLVELLQIRQKSYAVLLGALLIAFPAMASLFAYMFTAPYYMFAVLLMIVAVYTAVRYPYGYLPAIVIIAFSMGIYQTYFGVATSLFVLILLRDMEDRSFAQNVMEAFKYLFTLLGGMLLYFLCNRVCIKIFQITLVEYQGINNMANVTMRSLIGSVKRAYLGFFQPIFQDLCGISSHRTIRFLYLLIYIIAGGLVIKQLCKKEIELWNRIYFFVLCCMIPLSLNIIYVMSVSDKTVIHTLMIYPYLIGLLYPMVFLKKENLHHKIWKSISMLYCVVAALLSVYYMKLDNVAYLKADYQQQTAISYYTEVISQIKDLDGYNSKMPVLFYGTAGSKDESIPEQWQFDVVDLQGYGNNMHDFIAYYANKDFIELHCGYTYQEPENRDSIISSMQFQEMPQYPCDGSIKIIDGVVVVKWSNIEVR
;
A
#
# COMPACT_ATOMS: atom_id res chain seq x y z
N MET A 1 15.43 -3.38 37.67
CA MET A 1 16.53 -3.01 36.73
C MET A 1 16.72 -4.01 35.58
N LEU A 2 16.72 -5.33 35.81
CA LEU A 2 16.90 -6.37 34.76
C LEU A 2 15.80 -6.44 33.68
N TYR A 3 14.56 -6.03 33.96
CA TYR A 3 13.50 -5.95 32.94
C TYR A 3 13.65 -4.74 32.01
N MET A 4 14.28 -3.66 32.48
CA MET A 4 14.49 -2.45 31.67
C MET A 4 15.67 -2.60 30.70
N GLU A 5 16.67 -3.42 31.01
CA GLU A 5 17.79 -3.68 30.09
C GLU A 5 17.38 -4.48 28.85
N LYS A 6 16.38 -5.36 28.96
CA LYS A 6 15.84 -6.13 27.81
C LYS A 6 14.84 -5.35 26.95
N ALA A 7 14.49 -4.11 27.32
CA ALA A 7 13.48 -3.30 26.65
C ALA A 7 14.06 -2.16 25.79
N LYS A 8 15.35 -1.85 25.89
CA LYS A 8 15.95 -0.66 25.26
C LYS A 8 15.85 -0.70 23.73
N GLU A 9 16.08 -1.86 23.11
CA GLU A 9 16.04 -2.01 21.65
C GLU A 9 14.63 -1.80 21.09
N LYS A 10 13.60 -2.28 21.81
CA LYS A 10 12.19 -2.09 21.44
C LYS A 10 11.85 -0.60 21.37
N TRP A 11 12.26 0.15 22.40
CA TRP A 11 12.05 1.60 22.44
C TRP A 11 12.88 2.34 21.40
N CYS A 12 14.09 1.88 21.07
CA CYS A 12 14.88 2.43 19.96
C CYS A 12 14.15 2.25 18.61
N ALA A 13 13.56 1.09 18.36
CA ALA A 13 12.78 0.84 17.14
C ALA A 13 11.53 1.72 17.08
N ALA A 14 10.77 1.80 18.18
CA ALA A 14 9.60 2.68 18.27
C ALA A 14 9.98 4.15 18.05
N LEU A 15 11.02 4.64 18.72
CA LEU A 15 11.51 6.01 18.56
C LEU A 15 11.95 6.29 17.12
N ALA A 16 12.63 5.33 16.48
CA ALA A 16 12.98 5.44 15.07
C ALA A 16 11.73 5.55 14.18
N VAL A 17 10.67 4.80 14.44
CA VAL A 17 9.39 4.96 13.72
C VAL A 17 8.84 6.38 13.87
N PHE A 18 8.83 6.95 15.08
CA PHE A 18 8.36 8.33 15.27
C PHE A 18 9.23 9.35 14.51
N VAL A 19 10.55 9.32 14.73
CA VAL A 19 11.48 10.29 14.13
C VAL A 19 11.47 10.18 12.60
N CYS A 20 11.68 8.97 12.08
CA CYS A 20 11.69 8.71 10.65
C CYS A 20 10.30 8.92 10.02
N GLY A 21 9.22 8.62 10.74
CA GLY A 21 7.85 8.85 10.28
C GLY A 21 7.52 10.33 10.11
N PHE A 22 7.93 11.19 11.05
CA PHE A 22 7.79 12.63 10.87
C PHE A 22 8.71 13.18 9.77
N MET A 23 9.92 12.65 9.61
CA MET A 23 10.81 13.05 8.51
C MET A 23 10.25 12.62 7.14
N ALA A 24 9.66 11.43 7.04
CA ALA A 24 9.10 10.90 5.80
C ALA A 24 7.77 11.55 5.45
N HIS A 25 6.88 11.71 6.43
CA HIS A 25 5.45 11.98 6.20
C HIS A 25 4.91 13.22 6.92
N GLY A 26 5.76 13.94 7.65
CA GLY A 26 5.35 15.12 8.41
C GLY A 26 4.62 16.15 7.54
N TYR A 27 5.12 16.40 6.32
CA TYR A 27 4.47 17.29 5.37
C TYR A 27 3.04 16.85 5.02
N PHE A 28 2.81 15.55 4.77
CA PHE A 28 1.46 15.04 4.52
C PHE A 28 0.56 15.12 5.77
N PHE A 29 1.11 14.94 6.97
CA PHE A 29 0.32 15.01 8.21
C PHE A 29 -0.11 16.42 8.57
N THR A 30 0.73 17.43 8.24
CA THR A 30 0.43 18.84 8.50
C THR A 30 -0.35 19.51 7.38
N ASN A 31 -0.36 18.95 6.17
CA ASN A 31 -1.07 19.51 5.02
C ASN A 31 -2.14 18.52 4.55
N LYS A 32 -3.40 18.96 4.48
CA LYS A 32 -4.47 18.09 3.98
C LYS A 32 -4.39 17.99 2.46
N ILE A 33 -3.73 16.93 2.00
CA ILE A 33 -3.67 16.52 0.61
C ILE A 33 -4.81 15.51 0.39
N SER A 34 -5.74 15.84 -0.50
CA SER A 34 -6.87 15.00 -0.91
C SER A 34 -6.63 14.62 -2.36
N TYR A 35 -6.01 13.47 -2.52
CA TYR A 35 -5.58 12.96 -3.80
C TYR A 35 -6.40 11.73 -4.18
N HIS A 36 -6.84 11.65 -5.44
CA HIS A 36 -7.45 10.44 -6.02
C HIS A 36 -8.70 10.00 -5.24
N ASP A 37 -8.70 8.80 -4.64
CA ASP A 37 -9.86 8.22 -3.93
C ASP A 37 -10.21 8.98 -2.65
N ASP A 38 -9.28 9.78 -2.13
CA ASP A 38 -9.50 10.50 -0.88
C ASP A 38 -10.61 11.56 -0.99
N SER A 39 -10.78 12.15 -2.17
CA SER A 39 -11.82 13.14 -2.45
C SER A 39 -13.22 12.53 -2.36
N CYS A 40 -13.42 11.34 -2.92
CA CYS A 40 -14.73 10.66 -2.95
C CYS A 40 -15.02 9.82 -1.69
N TYR A 41 -14.00 9.44 -0.91
CA TYR A 41 -14.18 8.72 0.36
C TYR A 41 -13.83 9.55 1.60
N TYR A 42 -13.84 10.88 1.48
CA TYR A 42 -13.42 11.81 2.52
C TYR A 42 -14.05 11.55 3.90
N PHE A 43 -15.31 11.11 3.91
CA PHE A 43 -16.10 10.80 5.12
C PHE A 43 -16.37 9.30 5.31
N GLY A 44 -15.65 8.44 4.60
CA GLY A 44 -15.86 7.00 4.55
C GLY A 44 -14.61 6.19 4.89
N VAL A 45 -14.69 4.88 4.67
CA VAL A 45 -13.54 3.96 4.80
C VAL A 45 -13.17 3.29 3.47
N GLY A 46 -13.80 3.73 2.37
CA GLY A 46 -13.69 3.14 1.04
C GLY A 46 -14.64 1.96 0.80
N MET A 47 -14.33 1.20 -0.25
CA MET A 47 -15.03 -0.03 -0.60
C MET A 47 -14.92 -1.09 0.50
N THR A 48 -16.06 -1.65 0.93
CA THR A 48 -16.15 -2.61 2.04
C THR A 48 -16.62 -4.01 1.58
N PHE A 49 -17.87 -4.39 1.81
CA PHE A 49 -18.39 -5.73 1.53
C PHE A 49 -18.30 -6.13 0.05
N GLY A 50 -18.56 -5.20 -0.87
CA GLY A 50 -18.48 -5.45 -2.32
C GLY A 50 -17.08 -5.82 -2.79
N SER A 51 -16.04 -5.34 -2.11
CA SER A 51 -14.62 -5.69 -2.35
C SER A 51 -14.11 -6.76 -1.37
N GLY A 52 -15.01 -7.55 -0.78
CA GLY A 52 -14.68 -8.64 0.14
C GLY A 52 -14.04 -8.20 1.46
N ARG A 53 -14.02 -6.89 1.76
CA ARG A 53 -13.49 -6.31 2.99
C ARG A 53 -14.59 -6.25 4.06
N TRP A 54 -15.09 -7.43 4.42
CA TRP A 54 -16.21 -7.57 5.34
C TRP A 54 -15.91 -7.04 6.74
N ALA A 55 -14.70 -7.23 7.27
CA ALA A 55 -14.33 -6.76 8.59
C ALA A 55 -14.23 -5.23 8.62
N LEU A 56 -13.68 -4.61 7.56
CA LEU A 56 -13.70 -3.15 7.39
C LEU A 56 -15.13 -2.60 7.42
N GLY A 57 -16.05 -3.23 6.69
CA GLY A 57 -17.47 -2.84 6.68
C GLY A 57 -18.16 -3.00 8.04
N LEU A 58 -17.84 -4.06 8.80
CA LEU A 58 -18.34 -4.22 10.16
C LEU A 58 -17.78 -3.16 11.12
N ILE A 59 -16.48 -2.86 11.03
CA ILE A 59 -15.84 -1.80 11.80
C ILE A 59 -16.52 -0.47 11.52
N GLN A 60 -16.71 -0.11 10.25
CA GLN A 60 -17.41 1.12 9.86
C GLN A 60 -18.82 1.20 10.45
N LYS A 61 -19.60 0.12 10.37
CA LYS A 61 -20.95 0.07 10.95
C LYS A 61 -20.94 0.28 12.46
N VAL A 62 -20.00 -0.33 13.17
CA VAL A 62 -19.86 -0.16 14.63
C VAL A 62 -19.48 1.28 14.96
N MET A 63 -18.50 1.85 14.26
CA MET A 63 -18.02 3.22 14.50
C MET A 63 -19.11 4.27 14.24
N ASN A 64 -19.85 4.13 13.13
CA ASN A 64 -20.99 5.00 12.85
C ASN A 64 -22.07 4.89 13.93
N LYS A 65 -22.32 3.68 14.47
CA LYS A 65 -23.33 3.47 15.52
C LYS A 65 -22.96 4.16 16.85
N VAL A 66 -21.67 4.24 17.17
CA VAL A 66 -21.20 4.94 18.38
C VAL A 66 -20.93 6.43 18.15
N GLY A 67 -21.33 6.97 16.98
CA GLY A 67 -21.14 8.38 16.64
C GLY A 67 -19.71 8.76 16.29
N PHE A 68 -18.81 7.79 16.14
CA PHE A 68 -17.44 8.02 15.70
C PHE A 68 -17.39 8.01 14.17
N LEU A 69 -17.75 9.15 13.59
CA LEU A 69 -17.74 9.34 12.13
C LEU A 69 -16.30 9.28 11.60
N ASN A 70 -16.17 8.77 10.37
CA ASN A 70 -14.89 8.68 9.68
C ASN A 70 -14.60 9.99 8.96
N TYR A 71 -13.35 10.43 9.09
CA TYR A 71 -12.83 11.60 8.40
C TYR A 71 -11.44 11.28 7.89
N SER A 72 -11.12 11.73 6.68
CA SER A 72 -9.76 11.67 6.14
C SER A 72 -8.83 12.72 6.77
N SER A 73 -8.71 12.70 8.10
CA SER A 73 -7.88 13.65 8.84
C SER A 73 -6.41 13.25 8.79
N SER A 74 -5.58 14.02 8.08
CA SER A 74 -4.16 13.70 7.91
C SER A 74 -3.40 13.57 9.23
N TRP A 75 -3.63 14.48 10.19
CA TRP A 75 -2.92 14.46 11.46
C TRP A 75 -3.37 13.30 12.36
N TRP A 76 -4.69 13.11 12.52
CA TRP A 76 -5.25 12.08 13.39
C TRP A 76 -4.98 10.68 12.84
N ASN A 77 -5.32 10.44 11.58
CA ASN A 77 -5.13 9.13 10.94
C ASN A 77 -3.63 8.83 10.75
N GLY A 78 -2.84 9.81 10.32
CA GLY A 78 -1.39 9.68 10.17
C GLY A 78 -0.68 9.40 11.50
N GLY A 79 -1.04 10.13 12.56
CA GLY A 79 -0.53 9.90 13.91
C GLY A 79 -0.88 8.51 14.45
N LEU A 80 -2.10 8.03 14.20
CA LEU A 80 -2.51 6.67 14.54
C LEU A 80 -1.73 5.62 13.74
N CYS A 81 -1.46 5.85 12.45
CA CYS A 81 -0.61 4.98 11.65
C CYS A 81 0.82 4.91 12.21
N ILE A 82 1.44 6.04 12.58
CA ILE A 82 2.76 6.04 13.25
C ILE A 82 2.72 5.20 14.53
N LEU A 83 1.70 5.39 15.37
CA LEU A 83 1.57 4.64 16.62
C LEU A 83 1.45 3.14 16.37
N LEU A 84 0.61 2.73 15.43
CA LEU A 84 0.43 1.32 15.04
C LEU A 84 1.73 0.74 14.46
N THR A 85 2.45 1.49 13.63
CA THR A 85 3.77 1.08 13.10
C THR A 85 4.82 0.97 14.21
N ALA A 86 4.78 1.84 15.22
CA ALA A 86 5.69 1.74 16.37
C ALA A 86 5.42 0.46 17.18
N VAL A 87 4.15 0.09 17.37
CA VAL A 87 3.78 -1.19 17.98
C VAL A 87 4.25 -2.37 17.12
N CYS A 88 4.08 -2.30 15.80
CA CYS A 88 4.60 -3.30 14.86
C CYS A 88 6.12 -3.47 15.02
N ALA A 89 6.87 -2.36 15.10
CA ALA A 89 8.32 -2.38 15.27
C ALA A 89 8.73 -3.04 16.59
N VAL A 90 8.06 -2.72 17.69
CA VAL A 90 8.29 -3.35 19.01
C VAL A 90 8.06 -4.86 18.95
N LEU A 91 6.93 -5.28 18.38
CA LEU A 91 6.60 -6.70 18.23
C LEU A 91 7.60 -7.42 17.34
N LEU A 92 8.04 -6.81 16.24
CA LEU A 92 9.03 -7.39 15.34
C LEU A 92 10.42 -7.50 15.97
N VAL A 93 10.86 -6.51 16.76
CA VAL A 93 12.11 -6.60 17.54
C VAL A 93 12.08 -7.79 18.50
N GLU A 94 10.95 -8.01 19.17
CA GLU A 94 10.78 -9.15 20.06
C GLU A 94 10.71 -10.47 19.28
N LEU A 95 9.83 -10.52 18.28
CA LEU A 95 9.55 -11.69 17.46
C LEU A 95 10.82 -12.18 16.78
N LEU A 96 11.60 -11.28 16.18
CA LEU A 96 12.86 -11.57 15.51
C LEU A 96 14.05 -11.62 16.47
N GLN A 97 13.86 -11.43 17.78
CA GLN A 97 14.90 -11.46 18.81
C GLN A 97 16.10 -10.56 18.47
N ILE A 98 15.83 -9.30 18.13
CA ILE A 98 16.85 -8.30 17.81
C ILE A 98 17.41 -7.73 19.12
N ARG A 99 18.72 -7.85 19.30
CA ARG A 99 19.44 -7.39 20.51
C ARG A 99 20.40 -6.23 20.24
N GLN A 100 20.58 -5.85 18.97
CA GLN A 100 21.46 -4.75 18.59
C GLN A 100 20.63 -3.51 18.32
N LYS A 101 21.00 -2.38 18.95
CA LYS A 101 20.27 -1.11 18.80
C LYS A 101 20.27 -0.59 17.37
N SER A 102 21.38 -0.73 16.64
CA SER A 102 21.49 -0.35 15.23
C SER A 102 20.45 -1.07 14.36
N TYR A 103 20.31 -2.37 14.56
CA TYR A 103 19.31 -3.19 13.87
C TYR A 103 17.89 -2.81 14.25
N ALA A 104 17.63 -2.52 15.54
CA ALA A 104 16.32 -2.07 15.98
C ALA A 104 15.92 -0.71 15.39
N VAL A 105 16.84 0.26 15.38
CA VAL A 105 16.63 1.57 14.74
C VAL A 105 16.38 1.41 13.25
N LEU A 106 17.19 0.60 12.57
CA LEU A 106 17.03 0.35 11.14
C LEU A 106 15.70 -0.32 10.80
N LEU A 107 15.26 -1.29 11.61
CA LEU A 107 13.96 -1.93 11.45
C LEU A 107 12.82 -0.90 11.56
N GLY A 108 12.86 -0.02 12.56
CA GLY A 108 11.87 1.04 12.71
C GLY A 108 11.86 2.01 11.54
N ALA A 109 13.04 2.46 11.10
CA ALA A 109 13.20 3.36 9.96
C ALA A 109 12.67 2.75 8.66
N LEU A 110 13.02 1.49 8.35
CA LEU A 110 12.56 0.79 7.16
C LEU A 110 11.04 0.58 7.17
N LEU A 111 10.44 0.24 8.31
CA LEU A 111 8.99 -0.02 8.40
C LEU A 111 8.15 1.20 8.03
N ILE A 112 8.56 2.39 8.49
CA ILE A 112 7.79 3.61 8.28
C ILE A 112 8.17 4.30 6.97
N ALA A 113 9.46 4.33 6.60
CA ALA A 113 9.91 5.01 5.39
C ALA A 113 9.69 4.20 4.11
N PHE A 114 9.23 2.94 4.17
CA PHE A 114 9.02 2.15 2.96
C PHE A 114 7.91 2.80 2.08
N PRO A 115 8.08 2.96 0.74
CA PRO A 115 7.19 3.80 -0.07
C PRO A 115 5.72 3.37 -0.12
N ALA A 116 5.43 2.10 0.20
CA ALA A 116 4.05 1.66 0.32
C ALA A 116 3.30 2.36 1.47
N MET A 117 4.00 2.91 2.47
CA MET A 117 3.42 3.80 3.49
C MET A 117 2.98 5.13 2.88
N ALA A 118 3.76 5.71 1.95
CA ALA A 118 3.30 6.89 1.23
C ALA A 118 2.06 6.58 0.38
N SER A 119 2.09 5.48 -0.38
CA SER A 119 0.90 5.03 -1.12
C SER A 119 -0.30 4.76 -0.22
N LEU A 120 -0.09 4.28 1.02
CA LEU A 120 -1.17 4.13 2.00
C LEU A 120 -1.77 5.48 2.39
N PHE A 121 -0.95 6.52 2.55
CA PHE A 121 -1.41 7.86 2.91
C PHE A 121 -2.14 8.59 1.78
N ALA A 122 -1.95 8.19 0.51
CA ALA A 122 -2.86 8.61 -0.56
C ALA A 122 -4.32 8.19 -0.30
N TYR A 123 -4.53 7.15 0.52
CA TYR A 123 -5.85 6.68 0.99
C TYR A 123 -6.05 6.99 2.47
N MET A 124 -5.80 8.24 2.87
CA MET A 124 -5.78 8.66 4.28
C MET A 124 -7.09 8.36 5.03
N PHE A 125 -8.24 8.34 4.34
CA PHE A 125 -9.54 7.93 4.88
C PHE A 125 -9.57 6.49 5.44
N THR A 126 -8.73 5.59 4.92
CA THR A 126 -8.69 4.17 5.33
C THR A 126 -7.36 3.75 5.96
N ALA A 127 -6.35 4.62 5.89
CA ALA A 127 -4.97 4.32 6.30
C ALA A 127 -4.83 3.64 7.68
N PRO A 128 -5.50 4.10 8.76
CA PRO A 128 -5.36 3.49 10.08
C PRO A 128 -5.90 2.06 10.15
N TYR A 129 -6.97 1.75 9.42
CA TYR A 129 -7.54 0.40 9.38
C TYR A 129 -6.60 -0.57 8.70
N TYR A 130 -5.98 -0.13 7.63
CA TYR A 130 -5.01 -0.93 6.88
C TYR A 130 -3.74 -1.15 7.69
N MET A 131 -3.24 -0.11 8.37
CA MET A 131 -2.11 -0.29 9.28
C MET A 131 -2.47 -1.18 10.48
N PHE A 132 -3.72 -1.14 10.95
CA PHE A 132 -4.22 -2.07 11.95
C PHE A 132 -4.26 -3.51 11.42
N ALA A 133 -4.62 -3.74 10.16
CA ALA A 133 -4.53 -5.05 9.53
C ALA A 133 -3.09 -5.58 9.47
N VAL A 134 -2.10 -4.74 9.14
CA VAL A 134 -0.68 -5.10 9.24
C VAL A 134 -0.30 -5.51 10.67
N LEU A 135 -0.72 -4.73 11.67
CA LEU A 135 -0.48 -5.07 13.08
C LEU A 135 -1.11 -6.42 13.43
N LEU A 136 -2.34 -6.68 13.01
CA LEU A 136 -3.01 -7.97 13.23
C LEU A 136 -2.25 -9.15 12.61
N MET A 137 -1.70 -8.99 11.40
CA MET A 137 -0.84 -10.02 10.79
C MET A 137 0.40 -10.32 11.63
N ILE A 138 1.07 -9.29 12.15
CA ILE A 138 2.23 -9.45 13.05
C ILE A 138 1.81 -10.09 14.37
N VAL A 139 0.68 -9.69 14.95
CA VAL A 139 0.12 -10.27 16.18
C VAL A 139 -0.25 -11.73 15.98
N ALA A 140 -0.82 -12.10 14.83
CA ALA A 140 -1.14 -13.49 14.49
C ALA A 140 0.13 -14.35 14.46
N VAL A 141 1.18 -13.89 13.76
CA VAL A 141 2.47 -14.58 13.73
C VAL A 141 3.08 -14.66 15.12
N TYR A 142 3.10 -13.55 15.87
CA TYR A 142 3.61 -13.52 17.25
C TYR A 142 2.91 -14.56 18.12
N THR A 143 1.58 -14.63 18.05
CA THR A 143 0.78 -15.55 18.84
C THR A 143 1.05 -17.00 18.45
N ALA A 144 1.07 -17.31 17.15
CA ALA A 144 1.33 -18.67 16.63
C ALA A 144 2.73 -19.19 16.96
N VAL A 145 3.72 -18.30 17.05
CA VAL A 145 5.12 -18.64 17.35
C VAL A 145 5.35 -18.73 18.86
N ARG A 146 4.74 -17.86 19.66
CA ARG A 146 5.03 -17.72 21.09
C ARG A 146 4.30 -18.75 21.96
N TYR A 147 3.08 -19.13 21.58
CA TYR A 147 2.21 -19.97 22.40
C TYR A 147 1.95 -21.34 21.74
N PRO A 148 1.97 -22.45 22.50
CA PRO A 148 1.79 -23.80 21.94
C PRO A 148 0.53 -23.98 21.09
N TYR A 149 -0.61 -23.45 21.56
CA TYR A 149 -1.89 -23.46 20.83
C TYR A 149 -2.21 -22.12 20.17
N GLY A 150 -1.25 -21.20 20.10
CA GLY A 150 -1.45 -19.86 19.58
C GLY A 150 -1.81 -19.80 18.09
N TYR A 151 -1.59 -20.89 17.36
CA TYR A 151 -2.00 -21.02 15.96
C TYR A 151 -3.54 -20.97 15.78
N LEU A 152 -4.32 -21.39 16.79
CA LEU A 152 -5.79 -21.36 16.76
C LEU A 152 -6.35 -19.91 16.78
N PRO A 153 -6.02 -19.06 17.77
CA PRO A 153 -6.43 -17.66 17.72
C PRO A 153 -5.80 -16.91 16.53
N ALA A 154 -4.59 -17.29 16.10
CA ALA A 154 -3.95 -16.68 14.93
C ALA A 154 -4.77 -16.88 13.63
N ILE A 155 -5.44 -18.02 13.45
CA ILE A 155 -6.36 -18.26 12.32
C ILE A 155 -7.47 -17.19 12.28
N VAL A 156 -8.09 -16.90 13.42
CA VAL A 156 -9.16 -15.89 13.51
C VAL A 156 -8.62 -14.49 13.23
N ILE A 157 -7.43 -14.17 13.77
CA ILE A 157 -6.79 -12.87 13.58
C ILE A 157 -6.41 -12.64 12.11
N ILE A 158 -5.84 -13.65 11.44
CA ILE A 158 -5.52 -13.59 10.00
C ILE A 158 -6.81 -13.38 9.19
N ALA A 159 -7.87 -14.13 9.49
CA ALA A 159 -9.13 -14.00 8.77
C ALA A 159 -9.73 -12.60 8.89
N PHE A 160 -9.70 -12.02 10.10
CA PHE A 160 -10.17 -10.68 10.36
C PHE A 160 -9.31 -9.62 9.66
N SER A 161 -7.98 -9.76 9.71
CA SER A 161 -7.06 -8.87 9.00
C SER A 161 -7.27 -8.91 7.48
N MET A 162 -7.43 -10.08 6.88
CA MET A 162 -7.77 -10.20 5.45
C MET A 162 -9.14 -9.60 5.14
N GLY A 163 -10.09 -9.69 6.09
CA GLY A 163 -11.39 -9.02 6.03
C GLY A 163 -11.30 -7.50 6.10
N ILE A 164 -10.17 -6.93 6.53
CA ILE A 164 -9.90 -5.49 6.40
C ILE A 164 -9.23 -5.22 5.05
N TYR A 165 -8.10 -5.89 4.79
CA TYR A 165 -7.38 -5.78 3.53
C TYR A 165 -6.55 -7.04 3.25
N GLN A 166 -6.84 -7.69 2.13
CA GLN A 166 -6.38 -9.04 1.79
C GLN A 166 -4.89 -9.12 1.51
N THR A 167 -4.30 -8.05 0.97
CA THR A 167 -2.91 -8.06 0.46
C THR A 167 -1.88 -8.21 1.57
N TYR A 168 -2.21 -7.78 2.80
CA TYR A 168 -1.35 -7.92 3.97
C TYR A 168 -1.17 -9.37 4.44
N PHE A 169 -1.88 -10.34 3.86
CA PHE A 169 -1.58 -11.76 4.04
C PHE A 169 -0.10 -12.08 3.75
N GLY A 170 0.52 -11.35 2.81
CA GLY A 170 1.95 -11.45 2.52
C GLY A 170 2.87 -11.14 3.71
N VAL A 171 2.43 -10.31 4.67
CA VAL A 171 3.21 -10.00 5.88
C VAL A 171 3.34 -11.24 6.75
N ALA A 172 2.25 -11.99 6.95
CA ALA A 172 2.28 -13.22 7.74
C ALA A 172 3.09 -14.33 7.06
N THR A 173 2.91 -14.53 5.75
CA THR A 173 3.63 -15.57 4.99
C THR A 173 5.14 -15.34 5.02
N SER A 174 5.59 -14.11 4.75
CA SER A 174 7.01 -13.76 4.72
C SER A 174 7.66 -13.83 6.10
N LEU A 175 6.94 -13.43 7.17
CA LEU A 175 7.42 -13.56 8.55
C LEU A 175 7.52 -15.03 9.00
N PHE A 176 6.54 -15.88 8.69
CA PHE A 176 6.66 -17.31 9.02
C PHE A 176 7.87 -17.95 8.34
N VAL A 177 8.10 -17.68 7.05
CA VAL A 177 9.32 -18.17 6.35
C VAL A 177 10.59 -17.65 7.02
N LEU A 178 10.64 -16.36 7.35
CA LEU A 178 11.79 -15.76 8.04
C LEU A 178 12.05 -16.38 9.43
N ILE A 179 11.00 -16.69 10.18
CA ILE A 179 11.11 -17.32 11.50
C ILE A 179 11.60 -18.76 11.38
N LEU A 180 11.08 -19.52 10.41
CA LEU A 180 11.57 -20.89 10.15
C LEU A 180 13.05 -20.88 9.75
N LEU A 181 13.47 -19.94 8.88
CA LEU A 181 14.88 -19.76 8.51
C LEU A 181 15.76 -19.41 9.72
N ARG A 182 15.25 -18.58 10.65
CA ARG A 182 15.96 -18.18 11.86
C ARG A 182 16.15 -19.34 12.84
N ASP A 183 15.09 -20.09 13.12
CA ASP A 183 15.08 -21.10 14.19
C ASP A 183 15.55 -22.49 13.73
N MET A 184 15.84 -22.65 12.43
CA MET A 184 16.14 -23.95 11.83
C MET A 184 17.27 -24.71 12.56
N GLU A 185 18.34 -24.02 12.95
CA GLU A 185 19.49 -24.64 13.62
C GLU A 185 19.19 -25.09 15.04
N ASP A 186 18.16 -24.52 15.67
CA ASP A 186 17.81 -24.77 17.07
C ASP A 186 16.91 -26.02 17.23
N ARG A 187 16.55 -26.66 16.11
CA ARG A 187 15.55 -27.73 16.04
C ARG A 187 16.05 -28.91 15.19
N SER A 188 15.57 -30.11 15.51
CA SER A 188 15.76 -31.27 14.62
C SER A 188 14.94 -31.10 13.33
N PHE A 189 15.31 -31.84 12.28
CA PHE A 189 14.57 -31.81 11.01
C PHE A 189 13.06 -32.09 11.20
N ALA A 190 12.71 -33.10 12.00
CA ALA A 190 11.31 -33.43 12.27
C ALA A 190 10.56 -32.28 12.95
N GLN A 191 11.19 -31.59 13.91
CA GLN A 191 10.61 -30.41 14.57
C GLN A 191 10.45 -29.23 13.61
N ASN A 192 11.44 -28.99 12.74
CA ASN A 192 11.37 -27.95 11.71
C ASN A 192 10.21 -28.18 10.72
N VAL A 193 10.02 -29.43 10.29
CA VAL A 193 8.91 -29.82 9.41
C VAL A 193 7.57 -29.64 10.13
N MET A 194 7.44 -30.11 11.37
CA MET A 194 6.21 -29.95 12.16
C MET A 194 5.83 -28.48 12.33
N GLU A 195 6.80 -27.63 12.61
CA GLU A 195 6.59 -26.19 12.78
C GLU A 195 6.22 -25.50 11.46
N ALA A 196 6.82 -25.91 10.34
CA ALA A 196 6.42 -25.43 9.02
C ALA A 196 4.97 -25.81 8.70
N PHE A 197 4.56 -27.05 8.99
CA PHE A 197 3.17 -27.49 8.81
C PHE A 197 2.20 -26.75 9.74
N LYS A 198 2.59 -26.47 10.99
CA LYS A 198 1.79 -25.65 11.91
C LYS A 198 1.54 -24.26 11.34
N TYR A 199 2.57 -23.59 10.84
CA TYR A 199 2.43 -22.26 10.24
C TYR A 199 1.63 -22.29 8.93
N LEU A 200 1.84 -23.31 8.10
CA LEU A 200 1.03 -23.52 6.90
C LEU A 200 -0.45 -23.74 7.24
N PHE A 201 -0.75 -24.58 8.23
CA PHE A 201 -2.11 -24.79 8.74
C PHE A 201 -2.73 -23.48 9.25
N THR A 202 -1.95 -22.66 9.96
CA THR A 202 -2.40 -21.34 10.45
C THR A 202 -2.79 -20.43 9.30
N LEU A 203 -1.95 -20.33 8.26
CA LEU A 203 -2.17 -19.51 7.08
C LEU A 203 -3.40 -19.97 6.28
N LEU A 204 -3.47 -21.28 5.97
CA LEU A 204 -4.58 -21.86 5.22
C LEU A 204 -5.89 -21.77 6.00
N GLY A 205 -5.87 -22.05 7.30
CA GLY A 205 -7.03 -21.90 8.18
C GLY A 205 -7.55 -20.47 8.20
N GLY A 206 -6.67 -19.48 8.32
CA GLY A 206 -7.03 -18.06 8.28
C GLY A 206 -7.65 -17.64 6.95
N MET A 207 -7.06 -18.09 5.83
CA MET A 207 -7.58 -17.83 4.49
C MET A 207 -8.97 -18.47 4.27
N LEU A 208 -9.14 -19.74 4.67
CA LEU A 208 -10.42 -20.45 4.56
C LEU A 208 -11.51 -19.77 5.40
N LEU A 209 -11.18 -19.40 6.64
CA LEU A 209 -12.11 -18.69 7.52
C LEU A 209 -12.48 -17.32 6.95
N TYR A 210 -11.53 -16.57 6.38
CA TYR A 210 -11.81 -15.33 5.67
C TYR A 210 -12.85 -15.54 4.55
N PHE A 211 -12.67 -16.54 3.68
CA PHE A 211 -13.61 -16.81 2.59
C PHE A 211 -14.99 -17.23 3.11
N LEU A 212 -15.05 -17.98 4.20
CA LEU A 212 -16.30 -18.36 4.85
C LEU A 212 -17.05 -17.12 5.37
N CYS A 213 -16.37 -16.27 6.14
CA CYS A 213 -16.94 -15.02 6.67
C CYS A 213 -17.39 -14.09 5.55
N ASN A 214 -16.59 -13.98 4.47
CA ASN A 214 -16.94 -13.18 3.31
C ASN A 214 -18.23 -13.68 2.64
N ARG A 215 -18.35 -15.00 2.39
CA ARG A 215 -19.57 -15.61 1.84
C ARG A 215 -20.79 -15.38 2.73
N VAL A 216 -20.62 -15.46 4.05
CA VAL A 216 -21.70 -15.17 5.00
C VAL A 216 -22.15 -13.72 4.89
N CYS A 217 -21.21 -12.76 4.85
CA CYS A 217 -21.53 -11.34 4.74
C CYS A 217 -22.21 -10.99 3.42
N ILE A 218 -21.73 -11.53 2.30
CA ILE A 218 -22.36 -11.39 0.96
C ILE A 218 -23.83 -11.82 1.00
N LYS A 219 -24.11 -12.99 1.61
CA LYS A 219 -25.48 -13.51 1.74
C LYS A 219 -26.34 -12.67 2.68
N ILE A 220 -25.80 -12.23 3.82
CA ILE A 220 -26.57 -11.44 4.80
C ILE A 220 -26.91 -10.06 4.24
N PHE A 221 -25.95 -9.39 3.60
CA PHE A 221 -26.14 -8.02 3.12
C PHE A 221 -26.68 -7.95 1.68
N GLN A 222 -26.89 -9.08 1.01
CA GLN A 222 -27.39 -9.17 -0.38
C GLN A 222 -26.55 -8.33 -1.36
N ILE A 223 -25.22 -8.43 -1.24
CA ILE A 223 -24.26 -7.65 -2.04
C ILE A 223 -23.58 -8.57 -3.05
N THR A 224 -23.39 -8.11 -4.29
CA THR A 224 -22.58 -8.81 -5.29
C THR A 224 -21.12 -8.35 -5.20
N LEU A 225 -20.17 -9.28 -5.32
CA LEU A 225 -18.74 -8.94 -5.37
C LEU A 225 -18.44 -8.16 -6.65
N VAL A 226 -17.71 -7.06 -6.51
CA VAL A 226 -17.21 -6.30 -7.67
C VAL A 226 -16.11 -7.08 -8.40
N GLU A 227 -15.92 -6.81 -9.69
CA GLU A 227 -14.82 -7.43 -10.47
C GLU A 227 -13.42 -6.84 -10.14
N TYR A 228 -13.37 -5.90 -9.19
CA TYR A 228 -12.16 -5.17 -8.82
C TYR A 228 -11.03 -6.10 -8.37
N GLN A 229 -9.86 -5.97 -9.00
CA GLN A 229 -8.62 -6.68 -8.68
C GLN A 229 -8.77 -8.23 -8.66
N GLY A 230 -9.75 -8.76 -9.40
CA GLY A 230 -9.98 -10.20 -9.52
C GLY A 230 -10.56 -10.86 -8.28
N ILE A 231 -11.13 -10.10 -7.33
CA ILE A 231 -11.64 -10.66 -6.08
C ILE A 231 -12.77 -11.69 -6.28
N ASN A 232 -13.61 -11.47 -7.29
CA ASN A 232 -14.66 -12.40 -7.69
C ASN A 232 -14.12 -13.75 -8.22
N ASN A 233 -12.86 -13.77 -8.68
CA ASN A 233 -12.22 -14.92 -9.30
C ASN A 233 -11.09 -15.54 -8.47
N MET A 234 -10.87 -15.08 -7.22
CA MET A 234 -9.83 -15.65 -6.34
C MET A 234 -9.94 -17.16 -6.14
N ALA A 235 -11.15 -17.73 -6.27
CA ALA A 235 -11.39 -19.17 -6.15
C ALA A 235 -11.34 -19.93 -7.50
N ASN A 236 -11.39 -19.22 -8.63
CA ASN A 236 -11.48 -19.81 -9.97
C ASN A 236 -10.10 -19.72 -10.66
N VAL A 237 -9.15 -20.49 -10.17
CA VAL A 237 -7.76 -20.51 -10.67
C VAL A 237 -7.53 -21.70 -11.59
N THR A 238 -7.05 -21.45 -12.81
CA THR A 238 -6.57 -22.53 -13.70
C THR A 238 -5.11 -22.86 -13.40
N MET A 239 -4.68 -24.11 -13.61
CA MET A 239 -3.29 -24.52 -13.38
C MET A 239 -2.28 -23.67 -14.18
N ARG A 240 -2.63 -23.31 -15.43
CA ARG A 240 -1.79 -22.44 -16.28
C ARG A 240 -1.62 -21.04 -15.67
N SER A 241 -2.71 -20.44 -15.20
CA SER A 241 -2.68 -19.12 -14.55
C SER A 241 -1.93 -19.13 -13.22
N LEU A 242 -1.98 -20.24 -12.47
CA LEU A 242 -1.22 -20.43 -11.24
C LEU A 242 0.29 -20.49 -11.52
N ILE A 243 0.72 -21.31 -12.50
CA ILE A 243 2.15 -21.40 -12.89
C ILE A 243 2.66 -20.03 -13.35
N GLY A 244 1.88 -19.30 -14.17
CA GLY A 244 2.22 -17.95 -14.60
C GLY A 244 2.35 -16.98 -13.42
N SER A 245 1.45 -17.06 -12.44
CA SER A 245 1.46 -16.23 -11.23
C SER A 245 2.66 -16.53 -10.32
N VAL A 246 2.99 -17.80 -10.13
CA VAL A 246 4.20 -18.20 -9.41
C VAL A 246 5.43 -17.66 -10.12
N LYS A 247 5.55 -17.83 -11.45
CA LYS A 247 6.65 -17.24 -12.23
C LYS A 247 6.75 -15.72 -12.02
N ARG A 248 5.64 -15.00 -12.05
CA ARG A 248 5.60 -13.55 -11.77
C ARG A 248 6.07 -13.22 -10.36
N ALA A 249 5.72 -14.01 -9.34
CA ALA A 249 6.19 -13.82 -7.97
C ALA A 249 7.73 -13.94 -7.86
N TYR A 250 8.33 -14.90 -8.56
CA TYR A 250 9.79 -15.04 -8.61
C TYR A 250 10.46 -13.92 -9.40
N LEU A 251 9.88 -13.49 -10.53
CA LEU A 251 10.38 -12.35 -11.29
C LEU A 251 10.29 -11.06 -10.47
N GLY A 252 9.17 -10.82 -9.79
CA GLY A 252 8.93 -9.70 -8.88
C GLY A 252 9.97 -9.61 -7.77
N PHE A 253 10.47 -10.75 -7.27
CA PHE A 253 11.54 -10.78 -6.27
C PHE A 253 12.90 -10.29 -6.79
N PHE A 254 13.21 -10.46 -8.08
CA PHE A 254 14.45 -9.93 -8.65
C PHE A 254 14.24 -8.58 -9.35
N GLN A 255 12.98 -8.17 -9.50
CA GLN A 255 12.58 -6.99 -10.23
C GLN A 255 13.33 -5.73 -9.79
N PRO A 256 13.47 -5.41 -8.49
CA PRO A 256 14.13 -4.16 -8.06
C PRO A 256 15.60 -4.02 -8.41
N ILE A 257 16.28 -5.10 -8.83
CA ILE A 257 17.67 -5.04 -9.29
C ILE A 257 17.72 -4.60 -10.76
N PHE A 258 16.77 -5.06 -11.57
CA PHE A 258 16.82 -4.93 -13.03
C PHE A 258 15.92 -3.80 -13.54
N GLN A 259 14.74 -3.65 -12.97
CA GLN A 259 13.71 -2.71 -13.39
C GLN A 259 13.00 -2.09 -12.19
N ASP A 260 12.09 -1.16 -12.46
CA ASP A 260 11.27 -0.59 -11.40
C ASP A 260 10.21 -1.60 -10.92
N LEU A 261 9.96 -1.64 -9.61
CA LEU A 261 8.89 -2.44 -8.98
C LEU A 261 7.91 -1.48 -8.30
N CYS A 262 6.86 -1.09 -9.01
CA CYS A 262 5.79 -0.23 -8.49
C CYS A 262 6.32 1.06 -7.81
N GLY A 263 7.30 1.71 -8.43
CA GLY A 263 7.93 2.95 -7.97
C GLY A 263 9.01 2.80 -6.90
N ILE A 264 9.19 1.63 -6.26
CA ILE A 264 10.15 1.49 -5.14
C ILE A 264 11.61 1.37 -5.60
N SER A 265 11.86 1.20 -6.89
CA SER A 265 13.20 1.01 -7.46
C SER A 265 13.37 1.78 -8.77
N SER A 266 12.72 2.94 -8.87
CA SER A 266 12.66 3.74 -10.10
C SER A 266 14.05 4.22 -10.52
N HIS A 267 14.90 4.61 -9.57
CA HIS A 267 16.27 5.04 -9.84
C HIS A 267 17.33 3.95 -9.79
N ARG A 268 18.32 4.07 -10.69
CA ARG A 268 19.51 3.21 -10.77
C ARG A 268 20.26 3.08 -9.44
N THR A 269 20.39 4.17 -8.67
CA THR A 269 21.06 4.14 -7.36
C THR A 269 20.34 3.21 -6.38
N ILE A 270 19.01 3.24 -6.35
CA ILE A 270 18.21 2.34 -5.49
C ILE A 270 18.41 0.89 -5.92
N ARG A 271 18.36 0.63 -7.24
CA ARG A 271 18.58 -0.72 -7.79
C ARG A 271 19.96 -1.28 -7.39
N PHE A 272 20.98 -0.42 -7.38
CA PHE A 272 22.30 -0.79 -6.88
C PHE A 272 22.30 -1.09 -5.38
N LEU A 273 21.59 -0.32 -4.55
CA LEU A 273 21.44 -0.62 -3.11
C LEU A 273 20.72 -1.96 -2.88
N TYR A 274 19.67 -2.26 -3.66
CA TYR A 274 19.01 -3.58 -3.65
C TYR A 274 19.98 -4.70 -4.02
N LEU A 275 20.76 -4.52 -5.08
CA LEU A 275 21.77 -5.49 -5.49
C LEU A 275 22.77 -5.78 -4.36
N LEU A 276 23.25 -4.76 -3.64
CA LEU A 276 24.14 -4.95 -2.49
C LEU A 276 23.47 -5.75 -1.37
N ILE A 277 22.21 -5.46 -1.04
CA ILE A 277 21.44 -6.23 -0.04
C ILE A 277 21.31 -7.69 -0.48
N TYR A 278 21.08 -7.94 -1.78
CA TYR A 278 20.93 -9.29 -2.33
C TYR A 278 22.24 -10.06 -2.33
N ILE A 279 23.36 -9.40 -2.63
CA ILE A 279 24.70 -10.00 -2.53
C ILE A 279 24.99 -10.39 -1.08
N ILE A 280 24.71 -9.52 -0.12
CA ILE A 280 24.89 -9.81 1.32
C ILE A 280 23.99 -10.99 1.73
N ALA A 281 22.70 -10.96 1.37
CA ALA A 281 21.76 -12.04 1.66
C ALA A 281 22.20 -13.37 1.04
N GLY A 282 22.56 -13.37 -0.25
CA GLY A 282 23.04 -14.54 -0.98
C GLY A 282 24.32 -15.12 -0.39
N GLY A 283 25.27 -14.27 0.00
CA GLY A 283 26.50 -14.69 0.68
C GLY A 283 26.22 -15.38 2.02
N LEU A 284 25.29 -14.83 2.82
CA LEU A 284 24.86 -15.44 4.09
C LEU A 284 24.14 -16.78 3.88
N VAL A 285 23.29 -16.87 2.85
CA VAL A 285 22.60 -18.13 2.46
C VAL A 285 23.62 -19.19 2.02
N ILE A 286 24.57 -18.86 1.15
CA ILE A 286 25.61 -19.79 0.70
C ILE A 286 26.45 -20.26 1.89
N LYS A 287 26.86 -19.34 2.76
CA LYS A 287 27.62 -19.67 3.97
C LYS A 287 26.85 -20.67 4.84
N GLN A 288 25.56 -20.44 5.05
CA GLN A 288 24.70 -21.32 5.82
C GLN A 288 24.58 -22.71 5.18
N LEU A 289 24.43 -22.78 3.85
CA LEU A 289 24.41 -24.05 3.09
C LEU A 289 25.76 -24.80 3.14
N CYS A 290 26.87 -24.08 3.24
CA CYS A 290 28.21 -24.68 3.30
C CYS A 290 28.61 -25.14 4.71
N LYS A 291 27.86 -24.79 5.76
CA LYS A 291 28.18 -25.15 7.15
C LYS A 291 28.04 -26.66 7.35
N LYS A 292 29.19 -27.35 7.48
CA LYS A 292 29.27 -28.82 7.57
C LYS A 292 28.58 -29.39 8.82
N GLU A 293 28.49 -28.61 9.88
CA GLU A 293 27.85 -28.97 11.16
C GLU A 293 26.33 -29.15 11.03
N ILE A 294 25.71 -28.60 9.98
CA ILE A 294 24.27 -28.76 9.74
C ILE A 294 24.02 -30.09 9.03
N GLU A 295 23.16 -30.90 9.64
CA GLU A 295 22.65 -32.16 9.08
C GLU A 295 22.10 -31.97 7.65
N LEU A 296 22.32 -32.95 6.78
CA LEU A 296 21.93 -32.89 5.37
C LEU A 296 20.45 -32.53 5.18
N TRP A 297 19.54 -33.15 5.94
CA TRP A 297 18.10 -32.88 5.82
C TRP A 297 17.72 -31.47 6.27
N ASN A 298 18.33 -30.97 7.36
CA ASN A 298 18.14 -29.58 7.78
C ASN A 298 18.71 -28.59 6.75
N ARG A 299 19.78 -28.95 6.03
CA ARG A 299 20.32 -28.14 4.93
C ARG A 299 19.42 -28.13 3.70
N ILE A 300 18.82 -29.27 3.34
CA ILE A 300 17.82 -29.35 2.27
C ILE A 300 16.58 -28.52 2.65
N TYR A 301 16.13 -28.64 3.90
CA TYR A 301 15.04 -27.84 4.44
C TYR A 301 15.33 -26.34 4.35
N PHE A 302 16.54 -25.89 4.74
CA PHE A 302 17.00 -24.52 4.57
C PHE A 302 16.86 -24.05 3.11
N PHE A 303 17.37 -24.85 2.17
CA PHE A 303 17.33 -24.54 0.75
C PHE A 303 15.90 -24.38 0.24
N VAL A 304 14.99 -25.29 0.63
CA VAL A 304 13.57 -25.20 0.28
C VAL A 304 12.95 -23.91 0.82
N LEU A 305 13.22 -23.55 2.08
CA LEU A 305 12.75 -22.29 2.64
C LEU A 305 13.33 -21.07 1.90
N CYS A 306 14.60 -21.11 1.50
CA CYS A 306 15.19 -20.07 0.66
C CYS A 306 14.48 -19.93 -0.69
N CYS A 307 14.08 -21.06 -1.30
CA CYS A 307 13.27 -21.04 -2.52
C CYS A 307 11.85 -20.52 -2.28
N MET A 308 11.32 -20.57 -1.05
CA MET A 308 10.00 -20.01 -0.69
C MET A 308 10.03 -18.50 -0.44
N ILE A 309 11.21 -17.88 -0.29
CA ILE A 309 11.34 -16.44 -0.03
C ILE A 309 10.65 -15.60 -1.11
N PRO A 310 10.95 -15.78 -2.43
CA PRO A 310 10.33 -14.99 -3.47
C PRO A 310 8.80 -15.12 -3.46
N LEU A 311 8.31 -16.36 -3.28
CA LEU A 311 6.88 -16.65 -3.24
C LEU A 311 6.20 -16.03 -2.02
N SER A 312 6.85 -16.07 -0.85
CA SER A 312 6.27 -15.56 0.39
C SER A 312 6.14 -14.03 0.42
N LEU A 313 7.11 -13.32 -0.17
CA LEU A 313 7.13 -11.86 -0.27
C LEU A 313 6.18 -11.36 -1.37
N ASN A 314 6.09 -12.09 -2.48
CA ASN A 314 5.29 -11.74 -3.65
C ASN A 314 4.04 -12.62 -3.80
N ILE A 315 3.50 -13.11 -2.67
CA ILE A 315 2.32 -13.99 -2.68
C ILE A 315 1.11 -13.30 -3.32
N ILE A 316 1.11 -11.96 -3.37
CA ILE A 316 0.05 -11.19 -4.01
C ILE A 316 -0.12 -11.55 -5.49
N TYR A 317 0.96 -11.84 -6.22
CA TYR A 317 0.85 -12.26 -7.62
C TYR A 317 0.09 -13.58 -7.77
N VAL A 318 0.10 -14.43 -6.73
CA VAL A 318 -0.62 -15.71 -6.67
C VAL A 318 -2.05 -15.54 -6.15
N MET A 319 -2.31 -14.53 -5.31
CA MET A 319 -3.65 -14.21 -4.84
C MET A 319 -4.48 -13.44 -5.89
N SER A 320 -3.80 -12.70 -6.77
CA SER A 320 -4.37 -11.85 -7.81
C SER A 320 -4.19 -12.47 -9.19
N VAL A 321 -4.79 -13.65 -9.42
CA VAL A 321 -4.52 -14.48 -10.61
C VAL A 321 -5.12 -13.94 -11.92
N SER A 322 -5.95 -12.89 -11.87
CA SER A 322 -6.55 -12.33 -13.08
C SER A 322 -5.51 -11.55 -13.91
N ASP A 323 -5.48 -11.79 -15.22
CA ASP A 323 -4.58 -11.13 -16.18
C ASP A 323 -4.82 -9.61 -16.28
N LYS A 324 -5.94 -9.11 -15.72
CA LYS A 324 -6.27 -7.68 -15.64
C LYS A 324 -5.77 -7.02 -14.34
N THR A 325 -5.14 -7.77 -13.44
CA THR A 325 -4.77 -7.25 -12.12
C THR A 325 -3.44 -6.53 -12.16
N VAL A 326 -3.46 -5.23 -11.88
CA VAL A 326 -2.25 -4.41 -11.74
C VAL A 326 -1.82 -4.45 -10.28
N ILE A 327 -0.59 -4.91 -10.04
CA ILE A 327 0.01 -4.92 -8.70
C ILE A 327 0.52 -3.52 -8.39
N HIS A 328 0.04 -2.98 -7.28
CA HIS A 328 0.31 -1.61 -6.84
C HIS A 328 1.30 -1.57 -5.68
N THR A 329 1.95 -0.42 -5.49
CA THR A 329 2.95 -0.18 -4.43
C THR A 329 2.43 -0.57 -3.04
N LEU A 330 1.16 -0.28 -2.73
CA LEU A 330 0.54 -0.63 -1.45
C LEU A 330 0.53 -2.14 -1.18
N MET A 331 0.40 -2.95 -2.24
CA MET A 331 0.23 -4.40 -2.16
C MET A 331 1.56 -5.14 -1.95
N ILE A 332 2.69 -4.47 -2.20
CA ILE A 332 4.04 -5.02 -2.06
C ILE A 332 4.70 -4.64 -0.73
N TYR A 333 3.96 -4.11 0.25
CA TYR A 333 4.46 -3.89 1.61
C TYR A 333 5.21 -5.12 2.21
N PRO A 334 4.76 -6.38 1.99
CA PRO A 334 5.51 -7.56 2.46
C PRO A 334 6.96 -7.63 1.98
N TYR A 335 7.30 -7.00 0.85
CA TYR A 335 8.65 -6.97 0.30
C TYR A 335 9.68 -6.38 1.29
N LEU A 336 9.25 -5.46 2.17
CA LEU A 336 10.10 -4.90 3.22
C LEU A 336 10.65 -6.00 4.15
N ILE A 337 9.91 -7.09 4.37
CA ILE A 337 10.33 -8.20 5.23
C ILE A 337 11.57 -8.87 4.63
N GLY A 338 11.70 -8.90 3.30
CA GLY A 338 12.91 -9.37 2.61
C GLY A 338 14.14 -8.50 2.91
N LEU A 339 13.97 -7.19 3.10
CA LEU A 339 15.07 -6.28 3.49
C LEU A 339 15.59 -6.58 4.91
N LEU A 340 14.79 -7.23 5.76
CA LEU A 340 15.17 -7.63 7.12
C LEU A 340 15.97 -8.94 7.16
N TYR A 341 16.04 -9.69 6.05
CA TYR A 341 16.66 -11.02 6.04
C TYR A 341 18.14 -11.01 6.44
N PRO A 342 19.00 -10.15 5.85
CA PRO A 342 20.41 -10.11 6.24
C PRO A 342 20.59 -9.87 7.73
N MET A 343 19.77 -9.02 8.34
CA MET A 343 19.81 -8.71 9.76
C MET A 343 19.59 -9.95 10.64
N VAL A 344 18.67 -10.83 10.25
CA VAL A 344 18.33 -12.05 10.99
C VAL A 344 19.46 -13.08 10.99
N PHE A 345 20.26 -13.13 9.91
CA PHE A 345 21.44 -13.99 9.82
C PHE A 345 22.66 -13.33 10.49
N LEU A 346 22.93 -12.04 10.19
CA LEU A 346 24.09 -11.33 10.72
C LEU A 346 24.11 -11.23 12.23
N LYS A 347 22.95 -11.17 12.89
CA LYS A 347 22.90 -11.15 14.37
C LYS A 347 23.40 -12.45 15.03
N LYS A 348 23.46 -13.57 14.28
CA LYS A 348 24.01 -14.85 14.76
C LYS A 348 25.54 -14.90 14.65
N GLU A 349 26.11 -13.97 13.89
CA GLU A 349 27.56 -13.93 13.64
C GLU A 349 28.32 -13.29 14.79
N ASN A 350 29.58 -13.72 14.98
CA ASN A 350 30.46 -13.09 15.94
C ASN A 350 30.98 -11.76 15.40
N LEU A 351 30.29 -10.67 15.74
CA LEU A 351 30.63 -9.31 15.31
C LEU A 351 31.92 -8.75 15.92
N HIS A 352 32.62 -9.48 16.80
CA HIS A 352 33.99 -9.15 17.19
C HIS A 352 34.98 -9.45 16.05
N HIS A 353 34.64 -10.40 15.17
CA HIS A 353 35.45 -10.71 14.02
C HIS A 353 35.31 -9.62 12.95
N LYS A 354 36.44 -9.08 12.47
CA LYS A 354 36.50 -7.92 11.58
C LYS A 354 35.61 -8.07 10.34
N ILE A 355 35.60 -9.25 9.71
CA ILE A 355 34.82 -9.46 8.48
C ILE A 355 33.30 -9.31 8.71
N TRP A 356 32.77 -9.90 9.78
CA TRP A 356 31.33 -9.88 10.07
C TRP A 356 30.90 -8.50 10.55
N LYS A 357 31.75 -7.83 11.32
CA LYS A 357 31.55 -6.41 11.67
C LYS A 357 31.45 -5.53 10.43
N SER A 358 32.37 -5.71 9.46
CA SER A 358 32.36 -4.93 8.21
C SER A 358 31.12 -5.22 7.35
N ILE A 359 30.74 -6.50 7.18
CA ILE A 359 29.54 -6.87 6.43
C ILE A 359 28.28 -6.31 7.11
N SER A 360 28.19 -6.41 8.44
CA SER A 360 27.09 -5.83 9.19
C SER A 360 27.03 -4.31 9.07
N MET A 361 28.16 -3.63 9.11
CA MET A 361 28.22 -2.18 8.94
C MET A 361 27.80 -1.77 7.53
N LEU A 362 28.28 -2.49 6.50
CA LEU A 362 27.87 -2.27 5.12
C LEU A 362 26.36 -2.43 4.94
N TYR A 363 25.79 -3.52 5.47
CA TYR A 363 24.34 -3.73 5.45
C TYR A 363 23.58 -2.57 6.12
N CYS A 364 24.00 -2.16 7.32
CA CYS A 364 23.38 -1.03 8.03
C CYS A 364 23.44 0.26 7.21
N VAL A 365 24.58 0.57 6.60
CA VAL A 365 24.77 1.77 5.78
C VAL A 365 23.87 1.71 4.54
N VAL A 366 23.86 0.59 3.81
CA VAL A 366 23.05 0.42 2.60
C VAL A 366 21.56 0.55 2.92
N ALA A 367 21.08 -0.10 3.99
CA ALA A 367 19.68 -0.04 4.38
C ALA A 367 19.27 1.33 4.96
N ALA A 368 20.18 2.04 5.63
CA ALA A 368 19.96 3.42 6.06
C ALA A 368 19.89 4.38 4.86
N LEU A 369 20.78 4.24 3.87
CA LEU A 369 20.73 5.01 2.63
C LEU A 369 19.43 4.76 1.87
N LEU A 370 18.96 3.50 1.83
CA LEU A 370 17.68 3.15 1.25
C LEU A 370 16.52 3.84 1.98
N SER A 371 16.54 3.85 3.31
CA SER A 371 15.52 4.52 4.14
C SER A 371 15.51 6.03 3.89
N VAL A 372 16.67 6.68 3.87
CA VAL A 372 16.78 8.13 3.57
C VAL A 372 16.30 8.45 2.17
N TYR A 373 16.65 7.61 1.19
CA TYR A 373 16.16 7.75 -0.17
C TYR A 373 14.64 7.67 -0.23
N TYR A 374 14.02 6.71 0.47
CA TYR A 374 12.57 6.58 0.48
C TYR A 374 11.88 7.74 1.20
N MET A 375 12.42 8.24 2.32
CA MET A 375 11.92 9.48 2.92
C MET A 375 11.91 10.63 1.92
N LYS A 376 12.97 10.76 1.11
CA LYS A 376 13.02 11.77 0.03
C LYS A 376 11.94 11.51 -1.03
N LEU A 377 11.82 10.27 -1.51
CA LEU A 377 10.82 9.90 -2.52
C LEU A 377 9.40 10.21 -2.04
N ASP A 378 9.07 9.85 -0.80
CA ASP A 378 7.78 10.11 -0.18
C ASP A 378 7.48 11.61 -0.10
N ASN A 379 8.44 12.43 0.35
CA ASN A 379 8.28 13.88 0.37
C ASN A 379 8.11 14.48 -1.02
N VAL A 380 8.82 13.99 -2.04
CA VAL A 380 8.65 14.43 -3.43
C VAL A 380 7.27 14.04 -3.96
N ALA A 381 6.75 12.86 -3.59
CA ALA A 381 5.40 12.44 -3.94
C ALA A 381 4.34 13.35 -3.32
N TYR A 382 4.51 13.76 -2.07
CA TYR A 382 3.59 14.71 -1.43
C TYR A 382 3.67 16.11 -2.02
N LEU A 383 4.87 16.58 -2.36
CA LEU A 383 5.03 17.85 -3.05
C LEU A 383 4.33 17.84 -4.42
N LYS A 384 4.48 16.75 -5.18
CA LYS A 384 3.76 16.55 -6.45
C LYS A 384 2.25 16.62 -6.23
N ALA A 385 1.75 15.91 -5.23
CA ALA A 385 0.32 15.84 -4.94
C ALA A 385 -0.27 17.18 -4.50
N ASP A 386 0.43 17.93 -3.63
CA ASP A 386 0.01 19.27 -3.22
C ASP A 386 0.00 20.23 -4.42
N TYR A 387 1.06 20.24 -5.24
CA TYR A 387 1.12 21.02 -6.46
C TYR A 387 -0.07 20.72 -7.40
N GLN A 388 -0.33 19.43 -7.65
CA GLN A 388 -1.46 18.97 -8.47
C GLN A 388 -2.81 19.42 -7.89
N GLN A 389 -3.01 19.29 -6.58
CA GLN A 389 -4.21 19.75 -5.90
C GLN A 389 -4.41 21.26 -6.05
N GLN A 390 -3.38 22.07 -5.81
CA GLN A 390 -3.48 23.54 -5.92
C GLN A 390 -3.79 23.98 -7.35
N THR A 391 -3.14 23.36 -8.35
CA THR A 391 -3.43 23.63 -9.76
C THR A 391 -4.86 23.24 -10.12
N ALA A 392 -5.35 22.07 -9.70
CA ALA A 392 -6.73 21.66 -9.96
C ALA A 392 -7.75 22.58 -9.28
N ILE A 393 -7.51 23.02 -8.03
CA ILE A 393 -8.35 24.00 -7.34
C ILE A 393 -8.41 25.30 -8.15
N SER A 394 -7.27 25.77 -8.64
CA SER A 394 -7.19 27.02 -9.42
C SER A 394 -7.94 26.89 -10.75
N TYR A 395 -7.73 25.78 -11.46
CA TYR A 395 -8.38 25.44 -12.72
C TYR A 395 -9.92 25.41 -12.59
N TYR A 396 -10.43 24.66 -11.61
CA TYR A 396 -11.86 24.58 -11.39
C TYR A 396 -12.46 25.87 -10.87
N THR A 397 -11.74 26.63 -10.04
CA THR A 397 -12.22 27.95 -9.57
C THR A 397 -12.39 28.93 -10.72
N GLU A 398 -11.47 28.94 -11.68
CA GLU A 398 -11.58 29.76 -12.90
C GLU A 398 -12.82 29.36 -13.71
N VAL A 399 -13.02 28.06 -13.96
CA VAL A 399 -14.17 27.54 -14.70
C VAL A 399 -15.48 27.90 -13.99
N ILE A 400 -15.54 27.73 -12.67
CA ILE A 400 -16.72 28.08 -11.86
C ILE A 400 -16.98 29.59 -11.91
N SER A 401 -15.93 30.41 -11.93
CA SER A 401 -16.07 31.86 -12.09
C SER A 401 -16.69 32.21 -13.44
N GLN A 402 -16.22 31.59 -14.53
CA GLN A 402 -16.76 31.81 -15.87
C GLN A 402 -18.21 31.32 -15.98
N ILE A 403 -18.56 30.19 -15.34
CA ILE A 403 -19.96 29.73 -15.25
C ILE A 403 -20.86 30.78 -14.60
N LYS A 404 -20.41 31.36 -13.48
CA LYS A 404 -21.19 32.35 -12.72
C LYS A 404 -21.30 33.71 -13.43
N ASP A 405 -20.41 33.99 -14.37
CA ASP A 405 -20.38 35.23 -15.15
C ASP A 405 -21.26 35.18 -16.41
N LEU A 406 -21.78 33.99 -16.77
CA LEU A 406 -22.68 33.85 -17.91
C LEU A 406 -23.95 34.68 -17.74
N ASP A 407 -24.32 35.43 -18.78
CA ASP A 407 -25.60 36.14 -18.82
C ASP A 407 -26.77 35.15 -18.72
N GLY A 408 -27.71 35.45 -17.83
CA GLY A 408 -28.83 34.57 -17.50
C GLY A 408 -28.53 33.42 -16.53
N TYR A 409 -27.30 33.30 -16.01
CA TYR A 409 -26.97 32.29 -14.99
C TYR A 409 -27.81 32.45 -13.72
N ASN A 410 -28.23 31.33 -13.15
CA ASN A 410 -28.72 31.28 -11.78
C ASN A 410 -28.26 29.99 -11.09
N SER A 411 -28.21 30.03 -9.75
CA SER A 411 -27.68 28.93 -8.92
C SER A 411 -28.49 27.63 -8.95
N LYS A 412 -29.65 27.60 -9.60
CA LYS A 412 -30.48 26.39 -9.73
C LYS A 412 -30.31 25.68 -11.06
N MET A 413 -29.58 26.27 -12.00
CA MET A 413 -29.35 25.64 -13.30
C MET A 413 -28.50 24.38 -13.13
N PRO A 414 -28.87 23.25 -13.78
CA PRO A 414 -27.99 22.09 -13.85
C PRO A 414 -26.75 22.42 -14.68
N VAL A 415 -25.67 21.68 -14.42
CA VAL A 415 -24.38 21.85 -15.09
C VAL A 415 -23.98 20.52 -15.72
N LEU A 416 -23.66 20.56 -17.00
CA LEU A 416 -23.11 19.44 -17.75
C LEU A 416 -21.64 19.69 -18.02
N PHE A 417 -20.77 18.91 -17.35
CA PHE A 417 -19.37 18.81 -17.72
C PHE A 417 -19.20 17.71 -18.76
N TYR A 418 -18.83 18.06 -19.99
CA TYR A 418 -18.66 17.10 -21.07
C TYR A 418 -17.20 16.97 -21.51
N GLY A 419 -16.75 15.73 -21.67
CA GLY A 419 -15.40 15.39 -22.09
C GLY A 419 -14.41 15.30 -20.92
N THR A 420 -13.13 15.24 -21.26
CA THR A 420 -12.04 15.02 -20.30
C THR A 420 -11.39 16.35 -19.93
N ALA A 421 -11.62 16.82 -18.70
CA ALA A 421 -11.07 18.08 -18.19
C ALA A 421 -9.54 18.12 -18.34
N GLY A 422 -9.00 19.28 -18.70
CA GLY A 422 -7.57 19.47 -18.91
C GLY A 422 -6.96 18.78 -20.14
N SER A 423 -7.60 17.80 -20.79
CA SER A 423 -6.97 16.94 -21.83
C SER A 423 -6.44 17.65 -23.08
N LYS A 424 -6.85 18.90 -23.31
CA LYS A 424 -6.45 19.74 -24.45
C LYS A 424 -6.00 21.15 -24.05
N ASP A 425 -5.86 21.40 -22.75
CA ASP A 425 -5.47 22.70 -22.26
C ASP A 425 -3.94 22.80 -22.19
N GLU A 426 -3.33 23.33 -23.26
CA GLU A 426 -1.89 23.55 -23.36
C GLU A 426 -1.36 24.59 -22.37
N SER A 427 -2.23 25.35 -21.69
CA SER A 427 -1.82 26.30 -20.65
C SER A 427 -1.45 25.61 -19.33
N ILE A 428 -1.87 24.36 -19.15
CA ILE A 428 -1.54 23.56 -17.96
C ILE A 428 -0.08 23.10 -18.08
N PRO A 429 0.82 23.50 -17.16
CA PRO A 429 2.22 23.16 -17.26
C PRO A 429 2.48 21.69 -16.88
N GLU A 430 3.16 20.96 -17.77
CA GLU A 430 3.72 19.65 -17.43
C GLU A 430 5.08 19.79 -16.74
N GLN A 431 5.25 19.10 -15.62
CA GLN A 431 6.47 19.14 -14.80
C GLN A 431 7.18 17.78 -14.83
N TRP A 432 8.03 17.58 -15.84
CA TRP A 432 8.80 16.34 -16.04
C TRP A 432 9.66 15.94 -14.83
N GLN A 433 10.00 16.88 -13.95
CA GLN A 433 10.75 16.63 -12.72
C GLN A 433 10.00 15.69 -11.76
N PHE A 434 8.67 15.58 -11.90
CA PHE A 434 7.82 14.69 -11.11
C PHE A 434 7.61 13.30 -11.72
N ASP A 435 8.12 13.03 -12.94
CA ASP A 435 7.99 11.72 -13.61
C ASP A 435 8.69 10.59 -12.86
N VAL A 436 9.58 10.97 -11.94
CA VAL A 436 10.26 10.07 -11.02
C VAL A 436 9.34 9.40 -10.00
N VAL A 437 8.18 10.00 -9.73
CA VAL A 437 7.17 9.53 -8.78
C VAL A 437 6.18 8.63 -9.50
N ASP A 438 6.39 7.33 -9.37
CA ASP A 438 5.49 6.28 -9.86
C ASP A 438 4.96 5.41 -8.70
N LEU A 439 4.53 6.07 -7.63
CA LEU A 439 3.91 5.42 -6.48
C LEU A 439 2.40 5.37 -6.69
N GLN A 440 1.76 4.26 -6.31
CA GLN A 440 0.30 4.18 -6.33
C GLN A 440 -0.30 5.34 -5.53
N GLY A 441 -1.27 6.02 -6.14
CA GLY A 441 -1.88 7.22 -5.58
C GLY A 441 -1.08 8.51 -5.80
N TYR A 442 0.02 8.49 -6.56
CA TYR A 442 0.78 9.69 -6.95
C TYR A 442 1.34 9.63 -8.39
N GLY A 443 1.03 8.57 -9.15
CA GLY A 443 1.57 8.35 -10.50
C GLY A 443 1.01 9.27 -11.59
N ASN A 444 -0.21 9.80 -11.41
CA ASN A 444 -0.90 10.59 -12.43
C ASN A 444 -0.08 11.84 -12.82
N ASN A 445 -0.12 12.22 -14.09
CA ASN A 445 0.29 13.55 -14.53
C ASN A 445 -0.79 14.60 -14.16
N MET A 446 -0.53 15.88 -14.43
CA MET A 446 -1.47 16.96 -14.08
C MET A 446 -2.82 16.82 -14.79
N HIS A 447 -2.81 16.49 -16.09
CA HIS A 447 -4.03 16.33 -16.88
C HIS A 447 -4.88 15.17 -16.36
N ASP A 448 -4.27 14.02 -16.09
CA ASP A 448 -4.93 12.84 -15.53
C ASP A 448 -5.52 13.11 -14.13
N PHE A 449 -4.86 13.97 -13.34
CA PHE A 449 -5.36 14.36 -12.03
C PHE A 449 -6.59 15.28 -12.12
N ILE A 450 -6.60 16.25 -13.03
CA ILE A 450 -7.76 17.11 -13.27
C ILE A 450 -8.90 16.30 -13.89
N ALA A 451 -8.59 15.43 -14.84
CA ALA A 451 -9.56 14.56 -15.49
C ALA A 451 -10.13 13.44 -14.60
N TYR A 452 -9.71 13.35 -13.35
CA TYR A 452 -9.92 12.16 -12.54
C TYR A 452 -11.41 11.90 -12.25
N TYR A 453 -11.78 10.62 -12.08
CA TYR A 453 -13.18 10.23 -11.92
C TYR A 453 -13.86 10.83 -10.67
N ALA A 454 -13.08 11.25 -9.67
CA ALA A 454 -13.54 11.88 -8.44
C ALA A 454 -13.70 13.40 -8.58
N ASN A 455 -13.70 13.96 -9.80
CA ASN A 455 -13.76 15.39 -10.07
C ASN A 455 -14.98 16.09 -9.45
N LYS A 456 -16.17 15.46 -9.50
CA LYS A 456 -17.38 16.02 -8.90
C LYS A 456 -17.21 16.22 -7.39
N ASP A 457 -16.81 15.16 -6.69
CA ASP A 457 -16.56 15.22 -5.25
C ASP A 457 -15.44 16.22 -4.93
N PHE A 458 -14.40 16.28 -5.77
CA PHE A 458 -13.32 17.25 -5.63
C PHE A 458 -13.81 18.70 -5.76
N ILE A 459 -14.62 19.02 -6.77
CA ILE A 459 -15.20 20.36 -6.99
C ILE A 459 -16.09 20.76 -5.81
N GLU A 460 -16.93 19.84 -5.32
CA GLU A 460 -17.79 20.09 -4.16
C GLU A 460 -16.97 20.34 -2.89
N LEU A 461 -15.97 19.49 -2.63
CA LEU A 461 -15.16 19.51 -1.41
C LEU A 461 -14.18 20.68 -1.36
N HIS A 462 -13.49 20.97 -2.46
CA HIS A 462 -12.38 21.92 -2.50
C HIS A 462 -12.75 23.28 -3.10
N CYS A 463 -13.67 23.31 -4.06
CA CYS A 463 -14.07 24.55 -4.72
C CYS A 463 -15.42 25.09 -4.21
N GLY A 464 -16.12 24.34 -3.35
CA GLY A 464 -17.40 24.77 -2.76
C GLY A 464 -18.51 24.96 -3.79
N TYR A 465 -18.50 24.17 -4.87
CA TYR A 465 -19.46 24.28 -5.95
C TYR A 465 -20.26 22.99 -6.12
N THR A 466 -21.50 23.00 -5.64
CA THR A 466 -22.43 21.89 -5.81
C THR A 466 -23.30 22.11 -7.03
N TYR A 467 -23.45 21.07 -7.85
CA TYR A 467 -24.26 21.12 -9.05
C TYR A 467 -24.99 19.80 -9.28
N GLN A 468 -26.08 19.87 -10.06
CA GLN A 468 -26.82 18.70 -10.53
C GLN A 468 -26.55 18.49 -12.01
N GLU A 469 -26.38 17.23 -12.41
CA GLU A 469 -26.30 16.86 -13.82
C GLU A 469 -27.70 16.97 -14.45
N PRO A 470 -27.82 17.39 -15.72
CA PRO A 470 -29.12 17.51 -16.38
C PRO A 470 -29.74 16.16 -16.74
N GLU A 471 -31.07 16.06 -16.66
CA GLU A 471 -31.82 14.88 -17.11
C GLU A 471 -31.83 14.74 -18.65
N ASN A 472 -31.81 15.87 -19.37
CA ASN A 472 -31.86 15.95 -20.83
C ASN A 472 -30.47 15.94 -21.49
N ARG A 473 -29.46 15.37 -20.82
CA ARG A 473 -28.06 15.31 -21.25
C ARG A 473 -27.88 14.93 -22.73
N ASP A 474 -28.46 13.82 -23.16
CA ASP A 474 -28.25 13.28 -24.52
C ASP A 474 -28.86 14.17 -25.61
N SER A 475 -29.96 14.86 -25.29
CA SER A 475 -30.58 15.86 -26.17
C SER A 475 -29.66 17.07 -26.37
N ILE A 476 -29.03 17.56 -25.29
CA ILE A 476 -28.10 18.68 -25.33
C ILE A 476 -26.89 18.33 -26.19
N ILE A 477 -26.28 17.16 -25.95
CA ILE A 477 -25.09 16.70 -26.68
C ILE A 477 -25.39 16.51 -28.18
N SER A 478 -26.61 16.12 -28.52
CA SER A 478 -27.03 15.95 -29.92
C SER A 478 -27.40 17.26 -30.63
N SER A 479 -27.51 18.37 -29.89
CA SER A 479 -27.91 19.67 -30.45
C SER A 479 -26.80 20.28 -31.32
N MET A 480 -27.19 21.02 -32.36
CA MET A 480 -26.26 21.75 -33.21
C MET A 480 -25.44 22.78 -32.40
N GLN A 481 -26.08 23.42 -31.43
CA GLN A 481 -25.44 24.37 -30.52
C GLN A 481 -24.26 23.74 -29.79
N PHE A 482 -24.42 22.53 -29.26
CA PHE A 482 -23.35 21.80 -28.58
C PHE A 482 -22.24 21.35 -29.54
N GLN A 483 -22.60 20.86 -30.72
CA GLN A 483 -21.63 20.37 -31.70
C GLN A 483 -20.71 21.49 -32.18
N GLU A 484 -21.24 22.70 -32.34
CA GLU A 484 -20.48 23.90 -32.73
C GLU A 484 -19.70 24.54 -31.58
N MET A 485 -19.94 24.16 -30.31
CA MET A 485 -19.17 24.70 -29.18
C MET A 485 -17.68 24.35 -29.32
N PRO A 486 -16.76 25.33 -29.15
CA PRO A 486 -15.34 25.07 -29.02
C PRO A 486 -15.03 24.37 -27.69
N GLN A 487 -13.79 23.90 -27.55
CA GLN A 487 -13.31 23.23 -26.33
C GLN A 487 -12.68 24.24 -25.38
N TYR A 488 -12.87 24.05 -24.07
CA TYR A 488 -12.20 24.86 -23.05
C TYR A 488 -10.67 24.70 -23.16
N PRO A 489 -9.88 25.79 -23.05
CA PRO A 489 -10.22 27.13 -22.52
C PRO A 489 -10.66 28.17 -23.57
N CYS A 490 -11.00 27.79 -24.80
CA CYS A 490 -11.39 28.76 -25.83
C CYS A 490 -12.71 29.48 -25.47
N ASP A 491 -12.84 30.73 -25.91
CA ASP A 491 -14.07 31.51 -25.73
C ASP A 491 -15.30 30.79 -26.33
N GLY A 492 -16.42 30.84 -25.63
CA GLY A 492 -17.65 30.14 -25.99
C GLY A 492 -17.68 28.63 -25.70
N SER A 493 -16.67 28.09 -25.01
CA SER A 493 -16.65 26.68 -24.54
C SER A 493 -17.53 26.43 -23.30
N ILE A 494 -17.97 27.50 -22.64
CA ILE A 494 -18.95 27.49 -21.55
C ILE A 494 -20.16 28.32 -22.00
N LYS A 495 -21.35 27.70 -22.05
CA LYS A 495 -22.59 28.35 -22.52
C LYS A 495 -23.82 27.81 -21.81
N ILE A 496 -24.92 28.58 -21.84
CA ILE A 496 -26.24 28.09 -21.46
C ILE A 496 -26.95 27.55 -22.70
N ILE A 497 -27.32 26.27 -22.70
CA ILE A 497 -28.11 25.61 -23.75
C ILE A 497 -29.37 25.04 -23.10
N ASP A 498 -30.55 25.45 -23.56
CA ASP A 498 -31.85 24.98 -23.06
C ASP A 498 -31.99 25.03 -21.52
N GLY A 499 -31.45 26.08 -20.89
CA GLY A 499 -31.49 26.28 -19.44
C GLY A 499 -30.46 25.46 -18.64
N VAL A 500 -29.50 24.81 -19.30
CA VAL A 500 -28.41 24.03 -18.72
C VAL A 500 -27.08 24.72 -19.01
N VAL A 501 -26.23 24.87 -17.99
CA VAL A 501 -24.85 25.31 -18.19
C VAL A 501 -24.04 24.15 -18.74
N VAL A 502 -23.46 24.31 -19.93
CA VAL A 502 -22.61 23.30 -20.56
C VAL A 502 -21.18 23.79 -20.55
N VAL A 503 -20.27 22.95 -20.04
CA VAL A 503 -18.82 23.14 -20.09
C VAL A 503 -18.24 22.03 -20.95
N LYS A 504 -17.69 22.39 -22.11
CA LYS A 504 -17.16 21.42 -23.08
C LYS A 504 -15.63 21.36 -22.98
N TRP A 505 -15.10 20.33 -22.33
CA TRP A 505 -13.66 20.09 -22.20
C TRP A 505 -13.04 19.51 -23.46
N SER A 506 -13.73 18.54 -24.07
CA SER A 506 -13.25 17.86 -25.28
C SER A 506 -14.42 17.29 -26.08
N ASN A 507 -14.18 16.87 -27.33
CA ASN A 507 -15.20 16.23 -28.17
C ASN A 507 -15.42 14.75 -27.84
N ILE A 508 -14.54 14.16 -27.02
CA ILE A 508 -14.54 12.74 -26.71
C ILE A 508 -14.84 12.56 -25.23
N GLU A 509 -15.91 11.84 -24.95
CA GLU A 509 -16.22 11.38 -23.60
C GLU A 509 -15.42 10.11 -23.32
N VAL A 510 -14.48 10.17 -22.38
CA VAL A 510 -13.84 8.97 -21.82
C VAL A 510 -14.70 8.56 -20.62
N ARG A 511 -15.49 7.50 -20.79
CA ARG A 511 -16.29 6.90 -19.70
C ARG A 511 -15.49 5.93 -18.86
#